data_AF-A0A933FC21-F1
#
_entry.id   AF-A0A933FC21-F1
#
_cell.length_a   1.000
_cell.length_b   1.000
_cell.length_c   1.000
_cell.angle_alpha   90.00
_cell.angle_beta   90.00
_cell.angle_gamma   90.00
#
_symmetry.space_group_name_H-M   'P 1'
#
loop_
_entity.id
_entity.type
_entity.pdbx_description
1 polymer ?
#
loop_
_entity_poly.entity_id
_entity_poly.type
_entity_poly.pdbx_seq_one_letter_code
_entity_poly.pdbx_strand_id
1 'polypeptide(L)'
;MMSLNVKALSFVGAVFTGGSFLLIGLLNLVFPTYGVAFLGLGASIYPGYRGPSGFGSVVVVTLYGLVDGAVGGAILAWLYNLVAARGPKAAETTAG
;
A
#
# COMPACT_ATOMS: atom_id res chain seq x y z
N MET A 1 18.05 17.64 7.37
CA MET A 1 17.44 16.29 7.39
C MET A 1 16.34 16.28 6.35
N MET A 2 16.32 15.30 5.43
CA MET A 2 15.22 15.17 4.46
C MET A 2 13.95 14.76 5.20
N SER A 3 12.85 15.48 4.97
CA SER A 3 11.52 15.10 5.42
C SER A 3 10.78 14.53 4.23
N LEU A 4 10.27 13.31 4.34
CA LEU A 4 9.36 12.76 3.34
C LEU A 4 7.99 13.40 3.47
N ASN A 5 7.40 13.77 2.34
CA ASN A 5 6.04 14.27 2.30
C ASN A 5 5.08 13.09 2.43
N VAL A 6 4.42 13.01 3.58
CA VAL A 6 3.48 11.93 3.91
C VAL A 6 2.35 11.83 2.88
N LYS A 7 1.81 12.95 2.40
CA LYS A 7 0.73 12.95 1.41
C LYS A 7 1.18 12.36 0.07
N ALA A 8 2.38 12.76 -0.37
CA ALA A 8 2.93 12.26 -1.63
C ALA A 8 3.21 10.75 -1.54
N LEU A 9 3.82 10.28 -0.45
CA LEU A 9 4.13 8.86 -0.30
C LEU A 9 2.88 8.01 -0.11
N SER A 10 1.88 8.52 0.59
CA SER A 10 0.56 7.87 0.70
C SER A 10 -0.09 7.74 -0.68
N PHE A 11 -0.10 8.81 -1.48
CA PHE A 11 -0.69 8.78 -2.81
C PHE A 11 0.02 7.81 -3.76
N VAL A 12 1.36 7.80 -3.76
CA VAL A 12 2.15 6.85 -4.56
C VAL A 12 1.88 5.42 -4.11
N GLY A 13 1.87 5.15 -2.81
CA GLY A 13 1.54 3.83 -2.27
C GLY A 13 0.13 3.38 -2.68
N ALA A 14 -0.86 4.28 -2.59
CA ALA A 14 -2.24 4.02 -2.96
C ALA A 14 -2.35 3.64 -4.45
N VAL A 15 -1.77 4.45 -5.34
CA VAL A 15 -1.79 4.21 -6.79
C VAL A 15 -1.02 2.95 -7.17
N PHE A 16 0.13 2.71 -6.55
CA PHE A 16 0.95 1.54 -6.85
C PHE A 16 0.25 0.24 -6.46
N THR A 17 -0.26 0.15 -5.24
CA THR A 17 -0.91 -1.06 -4.74
C THR A 17 -2.27 -1.26 -5.40
N GLY A 18 -3.13 -0.23 -5.40
CA GLY A 18 -4.44 -0.30 -6.04
C GLY A 18 -4.36 -0.53 -7.56
N GLY A 19 -3.42 0.14 -8.24
CA GLY A 19 -3.16 -0.07 -9.66
C GLY A 19 -2.69 -1.48 -9.99
N SER A 20 -1.82 -2.06 -9.14
CA SER A 20 -1.38 -3.45 -9.30
C SER A 20 -2.54 -4.44 -9.16
N PHE A 21 -3.39 -4.27 -8.16
CA PHE A 21 -4.61 -5.09 -8.01
C PHE A 21 -5.59 -4.92 -9.17
N LEU A 22 -5.75 -3.70 -9.69
CA LEU A 22 -6.60 -3.42 -10.85
C LEU A 22 -6.08 -4.15 -12.10
N LEU A 23 -4.80 -4.00 -12.41
CA LEU A 23 -4.18 -4.65 -13.57
C LEU A 23 -4.28 -6.17 -13.47
N ILE A 24 -3.90 -6.75 -12.33
CA ILE A 24 -3.95 -8.20 -12.13
C ILE A 24 -5.39 -8.71 -12.19
N GLY A 25 -6.35 -7.98 -11.60
CA GLY A 25 -7.77 -8.33 -11.67
C GLY A 25 -8.33 -8.28 -13.11
N LEU A 26 -7.96 -7.27 -13.89
CA LEU A 26 -8.33 -7.17 -15.30
C LEU A 26 -7.69 -8.28 -16.14
N LEU A 27 -6.41 -8.59 -15.92
CA LEU A 27 -5.76 -9.71 -16.60
C LEU A 27 -6.40 -11.04 -16.20
N ASN A 28 -6.82 -11.21 -14.96
CA ASN A 28 -7.51 -12.42 -14.52
C ASN A 28 -8.88 -12.59 -15.20
N LEU A 29 -9.59 -11.50 -15.52
CA LEU A 29 -10.84 -11.58 -16.29
C LEU A 29 -10.62 -12.10 -17.72
N VAL A 30 -9.51 -11.76 -18.35
CA VAL A 30 -9.15 -12.22 -19.71
C VAL A 30 -8.50 -13.61 -19.65
N PHE A 31 -7.68 -13.85 -18.63
CA PHE A 31 -6.90 -15.07 -18.40
C PHE A 31 -7.21 -15.60 -17.00
N PRO A 32 -8.21 -16.50 -16.84
CA PRO A 32 -8.72 -16.93 -15.53
C PRO A 32 -7.67 -17.49 -14.56
N THR A 33 -6.55 -17.99 -15.08
CA THR A 33 -5.44 -18.55 -14.29
C THR A 33 -4.39 -17.52 -13.87
N TYR A 34 -4.42 -16.31 -14.41
CA TYR A 34 -3.41 -15.29 -14.17
C TYR A 34 -3.60 -14.62 -12.81
N GLY A 35 -2.56 -14.60 -11.96
CA GLY A 35 -2.60 -13.86 -10.70
C GLY A 35 -3.52 -14.43 -9.63
N VAL A 36 -4.02 -15.67 -9.77
CA VAL A 36 -4.96 -16.30 -8.83
C VAL A 36 -4.39 -16.37 -7.41
N ALA A 37 -3.10 -16.68 -7.24
CA ALA A 37 -2.47 -16.69 -5.93
C ALA A 37 -2.47 -15.30 -5.27
N PHE A 38 -2.16 -14.25 -6.02
CA PHE A 38 -2.15 -12.88 -5.53
C PHE A 38 -3.56 -12.39 -5.16
N LEU A 39 -4.55 -12.68 -6.00
CA LEU A 39 -5.96 -12.38 -5.72
C LEU A 39 -6.50 -13.23 -4.55
N GLY A 40 -6.02 -14.46 -4.41
CA GLY A 40 -6.35 -15.34 -3.29
C GLY A 40 -5.82 -14.83 -1.95
N LEU A 41 -4.64 -14.20 -1.92
CA LEU A 41 -4.15 -13.49 -0.73
C LEU A 41 -5.07 -12.32 -0.37
N GLY A 42 -5.58 -11.58 -1.37
CA GLY A 42 -6.59 -10.56 -1.12
C GLY A 42 -7.87 -11.12 -0.47
N ALA A 43 -8.29 -12.33 -0.85
CA ALA A 43 -9.46 -12.98 -0.28
C ALA A 43 -9.33 -13.41 1.17
N SER A 44 -8.10 -13.68 1.64
CA SER A 44 -7.89 -13.99 3.06
C SER A 44 -7.84 -12.74 3.93
N ILE A 45 -7.46 -11.59 3.35
CA ILE A 45 -7.27 -10.33 4.07
C ILE A 45 -8.55 -9.48 4.08
N TYR A 46 -9.33 -9.48 2.99
CA TYR A 46 -10.44 -8.56 2.79
C TYR A 46 -11.81 -9.24 2.93
N PRO A 47 -12.53 -9.02 4.06
CA PRO A 47 -13.88 -9.54 4.25
C PRO A 47 -14.82 -9.01 3.15
N GLY A 48 -15.54 -9.91 2.48
CA GLY A 48 -16.44 -9.57 1.38
C GLY A 48 -15.85 -9.75 -0.02
N TYR A 49 -14.54 -9.94 -0.15
CA TYR A 49 -13.93 -10.41 -1.39
C TYR A 49 -13.96 -11.95 -1.44
N ARG A 50 -14.81 -12.52 -2.31
CA ARG A 50 -15.02 -13.99 -2.39
C ARG A 50 -14.10 -14.69 -3.39
N GLY A 51 -12.96 -14.07 -3.74
CA GLY A 51 -12.07 -14.56 -4.78
C GLY A 51 -12.39 -13.96 -6.15
N PRO A 52 -11.56 -14.24 -7.19
CA PRO A 52 -11.76 -13.70 -8.53
C PRO A 52 -13.05 -14.19 -9.17
N SER A 53 -14.15 -13.44 -8.96
CA SER A 53 -15.46 -13.75 -9.53
C SER A 53 -16.06 -12.50 -10.18
N GLY A 54 -15.67 -12.23 -11.42
CA GLY A 54 -16.24 -11.16 -12.24
C GLY A 54 -15.77 -9.74 -11.88
N PHE A 55 -16.31 -8.76 -12.60
CA PHE A 55 -15.85 -7.37 -12.54
C PHE A 55 -16.01 -6.71 -11.16
N GLY A 56 -17.07 -7.05 -10.42
CA GLY A 56 -17.29 -6.52 -9.08
C GLY A 56 -16.17 -6.88 -8.10
N SER A 57 -15.60 -8.09 -8.24
CA SER A 57 -14.44 -8.54 -7.48
C SER A 57 -13.23 -7.63 -7.70
N VAL A 58 -12.95 -7.29 -8.96
CA VAL A 58 -11.83 -6.42 -9.35
C VAL A 58 -11.97 -5.05 -8.70
N VAL A 59 -13.16 -4.45 -8.74
CA VAL A 59 -13.42 -3.15 -8.11
C VAL A 59 -13.17 -3.20 -6.60
N VAL A 60 -13.67 -4.24 -5.92
CA VAL A 60 -13.52 -4.39 -4.47
C VAL A 60 -12.05 -4.50 -4.08
N VAL A 61 -11.28 -5.39 -4.71
CA VAL A 61 -9.86 -5.58 -4.35
C VAL A 61 -9.01 -4.37 -4.72
N THR A 62 -9.33 -3.65 -5.80
CA THR A 62 -8.67 -2.39 -6.13
C THR A 62 -8.90 -1.33 -5.06
N LEU A 63 -10.12 -1.16 -4.56
CA LEU A 63 -10.43 -0.19 -3.51
C LEU A 63 -9.69 -0.52 -2.21
N TYR A 64 -9.70 -1.79 -1.80
CA TYR A 64 -8.92 -2.23 -0.65
C TYR A 64 -7.42 -2.00 -0.85
N GLY A 65 -6.87 -2.37 -2.00
CA GLY A 65 -5.47 -2.12 -2.33
C GLY A 65 -5.10 -0.64 -2.34
N LEU A 66 -6.02 0.24 -2.77
CA LEU A 66 -5.83 1.69 -2.74
C LEU A 66 -5.70 2.21 -1.30
N VAL A 67 -6.60 1.75 -0.41
CA VAL A 67 -6.59 2.13 1.01
C VAL A 67 -5.35 1.59 1.71
N ASP A 68 -5.02 0.31 1.51
CA ASP A 68 -3.84 -0.32 2.11
C ASP A 68 -2.55 0.33 1.63
N GLY A 69 -2.45 0.64 0.34
CA GLY A 69 -1.34 1.39 -0.22
C GLY A 69 -1.21 2.80 0.35
N ALA A 70 -2.33 3.50 0.55
CA ALA A 70 -2.34 4.83 1.16
C ALA A 70 -1.86 4.78 2.61
N VAL A 71 -2.38 3.84 3.40
CA VAL A 71 -2.04 3.66 4.81
C VAL A 71 -0.58 3.23 4.95
N GLY A 72 -0.14 2.24 4.15
CA GLY A 72 1.26 1.79 4.14
C GLY A 72 2.24 2.90 3.78
N GLY A 73 1.92 3.70 2.74
CA GLY A 73 2.71 4.86 2.35
C GLY A 73 2.74 5.96 3.43
N ALA A 74 1.62 6.21 4.11
CA ALA A 74 1.56 7.17 5.22
C ALA A 74 2.44 6.73 6.39
N ILE A 75 2.32 5.45 6.79
CA ILE A 75 3.10 4.87 7.90
C ILE A 75 4.60 4.91 7.57
N LEU A 76 5.00 4.53 6.35
CA LEU A 76 6.40 4.58 5.91
C LEU A 76 6.97 6.01 5.98
N ALA A 77 6.25 7.00 5.47
CA ALA A 77 6.70 8.39 5.52
C ALA A 77 6.81 8.90 6.96
N TRP A 78 5.84 8.54 7.80
CA TRP A 78 5.83 8.91 9.20
C TRP A 78 7.00 8.29 9.97
N LEU A 79 7.25 6.99 9.80
CA LEU A 79 8.39 6.30 10.42
C LEU A 79 9.72 6.86 9.94
N TYR A 80 9.86 7.14 8.63
CA TYR A 80 11.06 7.77 8.09
C TYR A 80 11.32 9.13 8.74
N ASN A 81 10.28 9.96 8.85
CA ASN A 81 10.39 11.28 9.47
C ASN A 81 10.74 11.17 10.97
N LEU A 82 10.21 10.17 11.68
CA LEU A 82 10.53 9.92 13.09
C LEU A 82 12.00 9.54 13.29
N VAL A 83 12.51 8.60 12.48
CA VAL A 83 13.91 8.17 12.54
C VAL A 83 14.85 9.29 12.12
N ALA A 84 14.51 10.01 11.04
CA ALA A 84 15.29 11.15 10.55
C ALA A 84 15.35 12.28 11.58
N ALA A 85 14.26 12.56 12.30
CA ALA A 85 14.23 13.57 13.37
C ALA A 85 15.03 13.17 14.62
N ARG A 86 15.26 11.87 14.84
CA ARG A 86 16.05 11.33 15.96
C ARG A 86 17.54 11.12 15.62
N GLY A 87 18.00 11.53 14.43
CA GLY A 87 19.43 11.55 14.08
C GLY A 87 20.25 12.44 15.03
N PRO A 88 21.58 12.26 15.12
CA PRO A 88 22.42 12.68 16.25
C PRO A 88 22.39 14.20 16.47
N LYS A 89 21.41 14.65 17.24
CA LYS A 89 21.29 15.99 17.81
C LYS A 89 20.95 15.89 19.29
N ALA A 90 21.41 14.81 19.93
CA ALA A 90 21.31 14.53 21.35
C ALA A 90 22.68 14.32 22.01
N ALA A 91 23.78 14.63 21.31
CA ALA A 91 25.14 14.48 21.84
C ALA A 91 25.79 15.82 22.25
N GLU A 92 25.11 16.96 22.08
CA GLU A 92 25.71 18.31 22.27
C GLU A 92 25.04 19.12 23.40
N THR A 93 24.15 18.52 24.20
CA THR A 93 23.46 19.22 25.32
C THR A 93 23.91 18.74 26.71
N THR A 94 24.92 17.86 26.79
CA THR A 94 25.51 17.41 28.07
C THR A 94 26.98 17.82 28.25
N ALA A 95 27.45 18.83 27.51
CA ALA A 95 28.83 19.33 27.58
C ALA A 95 28.95 20.85 27.85
N GLY A 96 27.97 21.42 28.56
CA GLY A 96 27.98 22.82 29.02
C GLY A 96 28.00 22.92 30.53
#